data_AF-U3J0I0-F1
#
_entry.id   AF-U3J0I0-F1
#
_cell.length_a   1.000
_cell.length_b   1.000
_cell.length_c   1.000
_cell.angle_alpha   90.00
_cell.angle_beta   90.00
_cell.angle_gamma   90.00
#
_symmetry.space_group_name_H-M   'P 1'
#
loop_
_entity.id
_entity.type
_entity.pdbx_description
1 polymer ?
#
loop_
_entity_poly.entity_id
_entity_poly.type
_entity_poly.pdbx_seq_one_letter_code
_entity_poly.pdbx_strand_id
1 'polypeptide(L)' 'MSFDDAGREPDQMFSLNRDPTGELEYPTKVARFSSVSHLSIHFPKNFGAETTKIFYIGLKGEWTELEVTAGSG' A
#
# COMPACT_ATOMS: atom_id res chain seq x y z
N MET A 1 8.86 0.05 8.05
CA MET A 1 9.49 0.99 7.10
C MET A 1 9.52 2.36 7.76
N SER A 2 10.67 3.01 7.84
CA SER A 2 10.80 4.40 8.29
C SER A 2 10.71 5.38 7.11
N PHE A 3 10.63 6.69 7.36
CA PHE A 3 10.68 7.68 6.27
C PHE A 3 12.04 7.71 5.58
N ASP A 4 13.12 7.39 6.28
CA ASP A 4 14.46 7.30 5.69
C ASP A 4 14.54 6.15 4.66
N ASP A 5 13.76 5.08 4.87
CA ASP A 5 13.66 3.96 3.92
C ASP A 5 12.86 4.31 2.66
N ALA A 6 12.06 5.39 2.67
CA ALA A 6 11.12 5.72 1.59
C ALA A 6 11.78 6.22 0.30
N GLY A 7 13.09 6.49 0.34
CA GLY A 7 13.90 6.80 -0.85
C GLY A 7 14.41 5.58 -1.62
N ARG A 8 14.20 4.37 -1.10
CA ARG A 8 14.60 3.11 -1.78
C ARG A 8 13.64 2.79 -2.93
N GLU A 9 14.09 1.94 -3.85
CA GLU A 9 13.22 1.45 -4.95
C GLU A 9 12.02 0.68 -4.37
N PRO A 10 10.78 1.09 -4.66
CA PRO A 10 9.60 0.36 -4.20
C PRO A 10 9.37 -0.90 -5.05
N ASP A 11 8.76 -1.93 -4.47
CA ASP A 11 8.38 -3.15 -5.21
C ASP A 11 7.47 -2.87 -6.42
N GLN A 12 6.65 -1.82 -6.31
CA GLN A 12 5.80 -1.32 -7.38
C GLN A 12 5.46 0.16 -7.18
N MET A 13 5.44 0.92 -8.28
CA MET A 13 5.06 2.33 -8.30
C MET A 13 3.84 2.55 -9.21
N PHE A 14 2.92 3.40 -8.76
CA PHE A 14 1.71 3.75 -9.50
C PHE A 14 1.65 5.25 -9.80
N SER A 15 1.24 5.60 -11.01
CA SER A 15 0.84 6.95 -11.36
C SER A 15 -0.66 7.09 -11.09
N LEU A 16 -1.00 7.70 -9.96
CA LEU A 16 -2.40 7.86 -9.56
C LEU A 16 -3.10 8.94 -10.41
N ASN A 17 -4.37 8.70 -10.71
CA ASN A 17 -5.29 9.67 -11.29
C ASN A 17 -6.26 10.21 -10.24
N ARG A 18 -6.83 11.39 -10.50
CA ARG A 18 -7.91 11.93 -9.66
C ARG A 18 -9.12 11.01 -9.77
N ASP A 19 -9.60 10.57 -8.61
CA ASP A 19 -10.70 9.62 -8.51
C ASP A 19 -11.71 10.09 -7.45
N PRO A 20 -12.65 10.98 -7.81
CA PRO A 20 -13.62 11.53 -6.87
C PRO A 20 -14.69 10.51 -6.45
N THR A 21 -14.88 9.43 -7.21
CA THR A 21 -15.89 8.39 -6.95
C THR A 21 -15.28 7.15 -6.27
N GLY A 22 -13.96 6.98 -6.30
CA GLY A 22 -13.27 5.87 -5.66
C GLY A 22 -13.35 4.56 -6.46
N GLU A 23 -13.50 4.65 -7.77
CA GLU A 23 -13.72 3.50 -8.68
C GLU A 23 -12.42 2.99 -9.32
N LEU A 24 -11.32 3.74 -9.24
CA LEU A 24 -10.06 3.35 -9.87
C LEU A 24 -9.33 2.29 -9.06
N GLU A 25 -8.96 1.21 -9.76
CA GLU A 25 -8.17 0.12 -9.22
C GLU A 25 -6.76 0.12 -9.83
N TYR A 26 -5.77 -0.11 -8.97
CA TYR A 26 -4.36 -0.19 -9.37
C TYR A 26 -3.88 -1.64 -9.18
N PRO A 27 -3.72 -2.43 -10.26
CA PRO A 27 -3.39 -3.84 -10.14
C PRO A 27 -1.94 -4.04 -9.67
N THR A 28 -1.76 -4.91 -8.69
CA THR A 28 -0.43 -5.32 -8.20
C THR A 28 0.14 -6.45 -9.06
N LYS A 29 1.47 -6.58 -9.06
CA LYS A 29 2.15 -7.73 -9.66
C LYS A 29 2.10 -8.91 -8.68
N VAL A 30 1.28 -9.91 -8.96
CA VAL A 30 1.08 -11.09 -8.08
C VAL A 30 2.40 -11.70 -7.59
N ALA A 31 3.39 -11.84 -8.47
CA ALA A 31 4.69 -12.40 -8.12
C ALA A 31 5.48 -11.59 -7.05
N ARG A 32 5.17 -10.31 -6.86
CA ARG A 32 5.78 -9.44 -5.84
C ARG A 32 4.98 -9.41 -4.53
N PHE A 33 3.67 -9.71 -4.59
CA PHE A 33 2.73 -9.53 -3.49
C PHE A 33 2.00 -10.83 -3.10
N SER A 34 2.62 -12.00 -3.32
CA SER A 34 1.99 -13.31 -3.08
C SER A 34 1.95 -13.75 -1.60
N SER A 35 2.76 -13.16 -0.73
CA SER A 35 2.82 -13.48 0.70
C SER A 35 3.18 -12.24 1.53
N VAL A 36 2.23 -11.31 1.61
CA VAL A 36 2.44 -10.00 2.25
C VAL A 36 1.94 -10.05 3.68
N SER A 37 2.85 -9.97 4.65
CA SER A 37 2.52 -9.79 6.07
C SER A 37 2.58 -8.33 6.51
N HIS A 38 3.34 -7.49 5.79
CA HIS A 38 3.51 -6.06 6.06
C HIS A 38 3.46 -5.30 4.75
N LEU A 39 2.59 -4.29 4.67
CA LEU A 39 2.46 -3.41 3.51
C LEU A 39 2.76 -1.96 3.92
N SER A 40 3.63 -1.30 3.17
CA SER A 40 3.91 0.14 3.32
C SER A 40 3.56 0.84 2.01
N ILE A 41 2.78 1.92 2.09
CA ILE A 41 2.36 2.72 0.93
C ILE A 41 2.84 4.15 1.16
N HIS A 42 3.69 4.65 0.27
CA HIS A 42 4.24 6.00 0.35
C HIS A 42 3.63 6.88 -0.75
N PHE A 43 3.13 8.06 -0.37
CA PHE A 43 2.52 9.03 -1.28
C PHE A 43 3.41 10.28 -1.36
N PRO A 44 4.48 10.28 -2.18
CA PRO A 44 5.49 11.34 -2.18
C PRO A 44 5.00 12.67 -2.79
N LYS A 45 3.96 12.62 -3.63
CA LYS A 45 3.40 13.77 -4.35
C LYS A 45 1.89 13.61 -4.53
N ASN A 46 1.22 14.73 -4.80
CA ASN A 46 -0.21 14.77 -5.15
C ASN A 46 -0.45 15.67 -6.37
N PHE A 47 -1.72 15.98 -6.65
CA PHE A 47 -2.16 16.77 -7.81
C PHE A 47 -2.00 18.29 -7.64
N GLY A 48 -0.89 18.74 -7.05
CA GLY A 48 -0.53 20.16 -6.90
C GLY A 48 -1.11 20.87 -5.67
N ALA A 49 -1.62 20.13 -4.68
CA ALA A 49 -2.14 20.67 -3.43
C ALA A 49 -1.08 20.63 -2.31
N GLU A 50 -1.20 21.50 -1.31
CA GLU A 50 -0.28 21.51 -0.16
C GLU A 50 -0.39 20.24 0.69
N THR A 51 -1.57 19.62 0.76
CA THR A 51 -1.83 18.44 1.57
C THR A 51 -2.55 17.37 0.78
N THR A 52 -2.07 16.13 0.92
CA THR A 52 -2.74 14.94 0.40
C THR A 52 -3.78 14.46 1.41
N LYS A 53 -5.04 14.34 1.00
CA LYS A 53 -6.11 13.73 1.80
C LYS A 53 -6.49 12.40 1.19
N ILE A 54 -6.35 11.32 1.97
CA ILE A 54 -6.75 9.97 1.56
C ILE A 54 -7.97 9.60 2.39
N PHE A 55 -9.11 9.41 1.73
CA PHE A 55 -10.36 9.06 2.41
C PHE A 55 -10.51 7.55 2.59
N TYR A 56 -10.04 6.76 1.63
CA TYR A 56 -10.18 5.32 1.64
C TYR A 56 -9.02 4.65 0.87
N ILE A 57 -8.60 3.47 1.34
CA ILE A 57 -7.71 2.54 0.63
C ILE A 57 -8.37 1.17 0.67
N GLY A 58 -8.79 0.67 -0.48
CA GLY A 58 -9.32 -0.68 -0.64
C GLY A 58 -8.20 -1.63 -1.04
N LEU A 59 -7.97 -2.68 -0.25
CA LEU A 59 -7.07 -3.78 -0.61
C LEU A 59 -7.91 -4.97 -1.05
N LYS A 60 -7.74 -5.41 -2.29
CA LYS A 60 -8.42 -6.59 -2.84
C LYS A 60 -7.45 -7.75 -2.92
N GLY A 61 -7.90 -8.92 -2.48
CA GLY A 61 -7.14 -10.16 -2.54
C GLY A 61 -7.64 -11.17 -1.53
N GLU A 62 -6.99 -12.31 -1.50
CA GLU A 62 -7.18 -13.33 -0.48
C GLU A 62 -6.25 -13.04 0.69
N TRP A 63 -6.73 -13.28 1.92
CA TRP A 63 -5.92 -13.18 3.12
C TRP A 63 -6.09 -14.43 3.97
N THR A 64 -5.08 -14.70 4.80
CA THR A 64 -5.12 -15.72 5.83
C THR A 64 -4.77 -15.08 7.16
N GLU A 65 -5.38 -15.56 8.24
CA GLU A 65 -5.11 -15.04 9.57
C GLU A 65 -3.67 -15.34 9.97
N LEU A 66 -2.99 -14.35 10.52
CA LEU A 66 -1.68 -14.55 11.11
C LEU A 66 -1.85 -15.29 12.43
N GLU A 67 -1.51 -16.57 12.47
CA GLU A 67 -1.42 -17.31 13.73
C GLU A 67 -0.25 -16.76 14.55
N VAL A 68 -0.55 -15.89 15.51
CA VAL A 68 0.42 -15.50 16.53
C VAL A 68 0.43 -16.63 17.57
N THR A 69 1.32 -17.60 17.41
CA THR A 69 1.60 -18.53 18.50
C THR A 69 2.24 -17.72 19.62
N ALA A 70 1.44 -17.39 20.65
CA ALA A 70 1.95 -16.84 21.89
C ALA A 70 2.99 -17.83 22.41
N GLY A 71 4.27 -17.48 22.32
CA GLY A 71 5.33 -18.25 22.92
C GLY A 71 5.00 -18.40 24.40
N SER A 72 4.83 -19.64 24.83
CA SER A 72 4.84 -20.04 26.24
C SER A 72 6.13 -19.50 26.86
N GLY A 73 6.00 -18.43 27.64
CA GLY A 73 7.00 -18.00 28.61
C GLY A 73 7.11 -18.98 29.77
#